data_AF-A0A9E4Z8H8-F1
#
_entry.id   AF-A0A9E4Z8H8-F1
#
_cell.length_a   1.000
_cell.length_b   1.000
_cell.length_c   1.000
_cell.angle_alpha   90.00
_cell.angle_beta   90.00
_cell.angle_gamma   90.00
#
_symmetry.space_group_name_H-M   'P 1'
#
loop_
_entity.id
_entity.type
_entity.pdbx_description
1 polymer ?
#
loop_
_entity_poly.entity_id
_entity_poly.type
_entity_poly.pdbx_seq_one_letter_code
_entity_poly.pdbx_strand_id
1 'polypeptide(L)'
;MLRQDVLKAVYPRLKEQVVVTIMGAVAVELYNLGHQPNFFYLEHGMGLASSLGLGLAVSLPKEKVTVLDGDGSVLMNLGSLSTLARYRPPNLTHWIFDNESLLSVGGFPTATGTGTDLAGIAEKAGAEHVAVADTIEAAEQAFAEASEREGLSVIVSKVEAVGPSSFAMDISLLENRFQFARHLQGLAGR
;
A
#
# COMPACT_ATOMS: atom_id res chain seq x y z
N MET A 1 -15.25 2.09 8.55
CA MET A 1 -14.67 0.72 8.52
C MET A 1 -13.26 0.78 9.10
N LEU A 2 -12.83 -0.27 9.81
CA LEU A 2 -11.47 -0.35 10.36
C LEU A 2 -10.48 -0.85 9.32
N ARG A 3 -9.32 -0.20 9.21
CA ARG A 3 -8.23 -0.64 8.31
C ARG A 3 -7.78 -2.07 8.62
N GLN A 4 -7.66 -2.43 9.90
CA GLN A 4 -7.27 -3.77 10.32
C GLN A 4 -8.22 -4.86 9.79
N ASP A 5 -9.53 -4.60 9.73
CA ASP A 5 -10.50 -5.56 9.22
C ASP A 5 -10.38 -5.74 7.70
N VAL A 6 -10.13 -4.64 6.98
CA VAL A 6 -9.82 -4.69 5.54
C VAL A 6 -8.57 -5.51 5.28
N LEU A 7 -7.48 -5.21 5.99
CA LEU A 7 -6.21 -5.95 5.88
C LEU A 7 -6.42 -7.44 6.17
N LYS A 8 -7.21 -7.78 7.19
CA LYS A 8 -7.53 -9.16 7.55
C LYS A 8 -8.30 -9.89 6.44
N ALA A 9 -9.27 -9.23 5.80
CA ALA A 9 -10.05 -9.81 4.71
C ALA A 9 -9.18 -10.17 3.50
N VAL A 10 -8.23 -9.31 3.15
CA VAL A 10 -7.35 -9.51 1.99
C VAL A 10 -6.03 -10.22 2.28
N TYR A 11 -5.71 -10.46 3.55
CA TYR A 11 -4.44 -11.04 3.98
C TYR A 11 -4.06 -12.33 3.25
N PRO A 12 -4.98 -13.30 2.97
CA PRO A 12 -4.65 -14.49 2.19
C PRO A 12 -4.04 -14.18 0.82
N ARG A 13 -4.60 -13.20 0.10
CA ARG A 13 -4.14 -12.77 -1.23
C ARG A 13 -2.84 -11.98 -1.15
N LEU A 14 -2.64 -11.17 -0.11
CA LEU A 14 -1.39 -10.42 0.09
C LEU A 14 -0.18 -11.37 0.19
N LYS A 15 -0.35 -12.57 0.78
CA LYS A 15 0.73 -13.58 0.87
C LYS A 15 1.22 -14.10 -0.49
N GLU A 16 0.44 -13.89 -1.55
CA GLU A 16 0.74 -14.36 -2.90
C GLU A 16 1.36 -13.26 -3.78
N GLN A 17 1.57 -12.05 -3.23
CA GLN A 17 2.07 -10.89 -3.96
C GLN A 17 3.32 -10.31 -3.29
N VAL A 18 4.13 -9.57 -4.03
CA VAL A 18 5.19 -8.76 -3.43
C VAL A 18 4.53 -7.55 -2.77
N VAL A 19 4.65 -7.41 -1.45
CA VAL A 19 3.99 -6.31 -0.71
C VAL A 19 5.02 -5.34 -0.16
N VAL A 20 4.80 -4.06 -0.44
CA VAL A 20 5.49 -2.95 0.21
C VAL A 20 4.47 -2.19 1.02
N THR A 21 4.78 -1.89 2.29
CA THR A 21 3.95 -1.02 3.10
C THR A 21 4.74 0.20 3.53
N ILE A 22 4.07 1.35 3.55
CA ILE A 22 4.59 2.52 4.24
C ILE A 22 4.62 2.29 5.75
N MET A 23 5.54 2.97 6.44
CA MET A 23 5.60 3.07 7.90
C MET A 23 4.28 3.49 8.55
N GLY A 24 4.17 3.26 9.86
CA GLY A 24 3.06 3.71 10.68
C GLY A 24 1.98 2.65 10.84
N ALA A 25 0.73 3.09 11.01
CA ALA A 25 -0.34 2.19 11.44
C ALA A 25 -0.63 1.05 10.44
N VAL A 26 -0.51 1.31 9.13
CA VAL A 26 -0.70 0.30 8.07
C VAL A 26 0.32 -0.85 8.21
N ALA A 27 1.61 -0.51 8.37
CA ALA A 27 2.68 -1.50 8.53
C ALA A 27 2.47 -2.38 9.76
N VAL A 28 2.15 -1.75 10.89
CA VAL A 28 2.00 -2.45 12.17
C VAL A 28 0.75 -3.32 12.20
N GLU A 29 -0.37 -2.85 11.66
CA GLU A 29 -1.58 -3.67 11.55
C GLU A 29 -1.37 -4.87 10.62
N LEU A 30 -0.67 -4.70 9.50
CA LEU A 30 -0.29 -5.83 8.64
C LEU A 30 0.66 -6.80 9.37
N TYR A 31 1.65 -6.28 10.10
CA TYR A 31 2.58 -7.09 10.87
C TYR A 31 1.87 -7.92 11.95
N ASN A 32 0.90 -7.33 12.64
CA ASN A 32 0.10 -7.99 13.66
C ASN A 32 -0.78 -9.13 13.12
N LEU A 33 -1.11 -9.13 11.83
CA LEU A 33 -1.75 -10.28 11.17
C LEU A 33 -0.78 -11.44 10.89
N GLY A 34 0.52 -11.18 10.96
CA GLY A 34 1.61 -12.14 10.78
C GLY A 34 2.61 -11.65 9.74
N HIS A 35 3.89 -11.58 10.11
CA HIS A 35 4.95 -11.27 9.16
C HIS A 35 5.10 -12.38 8.10
N GLN A 36 5.43 -11.97 6.87
CA GLN A 36 5.79 -12.86 5.77
C GLN A 36 7.05 -12.36 5.04
N PRO A 37 7.90 -13.24 4.51
CA PRO A 37 9.12 -12.83 3.79
C PRO A 37 8.89 -11.97 2.55
N ASN A 38 7.69 -12.01 1.96
CA ASN A 38 7.28 -11.18 0.81
C ASN A 38 6.78 -9.78 1.21
N PHE A 39 6.79 -9.43 2.51
CA PHE A 39 6.37 -8.13 3.00
C PHE A 39 7.58 -7.28 3.36
N PHE A 40 7.68 -6.10 2.75
CA PHE A 40 8.68 -5.10 3.06
C PHE A 40 8.06 -3.92 3.79
N TYR A 41 8.50 -3.68 5.04
CA TYR A 41 8.05 -2.54 5.84
C TYR A 41 9.02 -1.38 5.63
N LEU A 42 8.58 -0.37 4.88
CA LEU A 42 9.36 0.83 4.63
C LEU A 42 9.25 1.78 5.84
N GLU A 43 9.98 1.47 6.92
CA GLU A 43 9.97 2.26 8.17
C GLU A 43 10.61 3.65 8.04
N HIS A 44 11.37 3.89 6.97
CA HIS A 44 12.02 5.18 6.70
C HIS A 44 11.75 5.60 5.26
N GLY A 45 11.43 6.88 5.05
CA GLY A 45 11.12 7.41 3.72
C GLY A 45 9.62 7.51 3.47
N MET A 46 8.94 8.29 4.31
CA MET A 46 7.52 8.61 4.11
C MET A 46 7.31 9.22 2.71
N GLY A 47 6.27 8.77 1.98
CA GLY A 47 6.03 9.15 0.58
C GLY A 47 6.84 8.35 -0.46
N LEU A 48 7.67 7.38 -0.08
CA LEU A 48 8.48 6.62 -1.04
C LEU A 48 7.99 5.18 -1.30
N ALA A 49 6.92 4.72 -0.64
CA ALA A 49 6.40 3.36 -0.84
C ALA A 49 5.95 3.11 -2.28
N SER A 50 5.24 4.08 -2.88
CA SER A 50 4.81 4.03 -4.29
C SER A 50 6.01 3.96 -5.26
N SER A 51 7.06 4.73 -5.00
CA SER A 51 8.30 4.71 -5.79
C SER A 51 9.03 3.36 -5.72
N LEU A 52 9.10 2.77 -4.51
CA LEU A 52 9.69 1.43 -4.33
C LEU A 52 8.85 0.36 -5.05
N GLY A 53 7.53 0.41 -4.89
CA GLY A 53 6.60 -0.49 -5.58
C GLY A 53 6.70 -0.41 -7.10
N LEU A 54 6.84 0.79 -7.66
CA LEU A 54 7.08 0.96 -9.10
C LEU A 54 8.38 0.27 -9.54
N GLY A 55 9.47 0.48 -8.82
CA GLY A 55 10.76 -0.14 -9.12
C GLY A 55 10.67 -1.67 -9.11
N LEU A 56 9.97 -2.24 -8.13
CA LEU A 56 9.70 -3.67 -8.04
C LEU A 56 8.84 -4.16 -9.21
N ALA A 57 7.75 -3.48 -9.52
CA ALA A 57 6.82 -3.89 -10.57
C ALA A 57 7.49 -3.92 -11.95
N VAL A 58 8.32 -2.91 -12.25
CA VAL A 58 9.11 -2.85 -13.50
C VAL A 58 10.21 -3.92 -13.54
N SER A 59 10.83 -4.23 -12.40
CA SER A 59 11.92 -5.22 -12.32
C SER A 59 11.42 -6.67 -12.28
N LEU A 60 10.17 -6.88 -11.87
CA LEU A 60 9.54 -8.19 -11.68
C LEU A 60 8.21 -8.25 -12.46
N PRO A 61 8.22 -8.16 -13.80
CA PRO A 61 7.01 -8.01 -14.60
C PRO A 61 6.03 -9.19 -14.53
N LYS A 62 6.47 -10.34 -14.01
CA LYS A 62 5.64 -11.55 -13.83
C LYS A 62 4.97 -11.61 -12.44
N GLU A 63 5.43 -10.82 -11.49
CA GLU A 63 4.97 -10.85 -10.10
C GLU A 63 3.98 -9.72 -9.85
N LYS A 64 2.90 -10.00 -9.12
CA LYS A 64 1.98 -8.95 -8.67
C LYS A 64 2.63 -8.18 -7.52
N VAL A 65 2.59 -6.85 -7.60
CA VAL A 65 3.13 -5.95 -6.58
C VAL A 65 1.99 -5.14 -5.99
N THR A 66 1.87 -5.16 -4.67
CA THR A 66 0.91 -4.34 -3.92
C THR A 66 1.65 -3.38 -3.00
N VAL A 67 1.36 -2.09 -3.15
CA VAL A 67 1.82 -1.04 -2.25
C VAL A 67 0.67 -0.67 -1.33
N LEU A 68 0.86 -0.86 -0.03
CA LEU A 68 -0.04 -0.37 1.00
C LEU A 68 0.49 0.96 1.53
N ASP A 69 -0.28 2.02 1.37
CA ASP A 69 0.12 3.38 1.68
C ASP A 69 -0.91 4.06 2.58
N GLY A 70 -0.55 5.23 3.11
CA GLY A 70 -1.43 6.12 3.83
C GLY A 70 -1.62 7.42 3.07
N ASP A 71 -2.79 8.04 3.19
CA ASP A 71 -3.08 9.37 2.63
C ASP A 71 -1.99 10.40 2.98
N GLY A 72 -1.57 10.48 4.24
CA GLY A 72 -0.53 11.41 4.68
C GLY A 72 0.80 11.17 3.97
N SER A 73 1.14 9.90 3.69
CA SER A 73 2.38 9.53 3.01
C SER A 73 2.31 9.90 1.53
N VAL A 74 1.21 9.56 0.86
CA VAL A 74 0.98 9.94 -0.54
C VAL A 74 1.03 11.46 -0.71
N LEU A 75 0.46 12.23 0.23
CA LEU A 75 0.51 13.69 0.20
C LEU A 75 1.94 14.25 0.28
N MET A 76 2.87 13.57 0.97
CA MET A 76 4.28 13.99 1.03
C MET A 76 5.02 13.80 -0.30
N ASN A 77 4.54 12.92 -1.18
CA ASN A 77 5.10 12.70 -2.50
C ASN A 77 4.00 12.51 -3.55
N LEU A 78 3.14 13.51 -3.67
CA LEU A 78 1.98 13.46 -4.56
C LEU A 78 2.38 13.28 -6.04
N GLY A 79 3.55 13.79 -6.42
CA GLY A 79 4.13 13.62 -7.76
C GLY A 79 4.45 12.16 -8.13
N SER A 80 4.45 11.24 -7.16
CA SER A 80 4.58 9.81 -7.46
C SER A 80 3.41 9.28 -8.30
N LEU A 81 2.19 9.82 -8.14
CA LEU A 81 1.03 9.39 -8.92
C LEU A 81 1.19 9.65 -10.43
N SER A 82 1.76 10.79 -10.80
CA SER A 82 2.06 11.09 -12.22
C SER A 82 3.18 10.20 -12.76
N THR A 83 4.13 9.82 -11.90
CA THR A 83 5.19 8.88 -12.26
C THR A 83 4.62 7.49 -12.49
N LEU A 84 3.76 6.98 -11.59
CA LEU A 84 3.06 5.70 -11.77
C LEU A 84 2.27 5.71 -13.09
N ALA A 85 1.47 6.75 -13.33
CA ALA A 85 0.67 6.90 -14.53
C ALA A 85 1.49 7.02 -15.83
N ARG A 86 2.73 7.48 -15.76
CA ARG A 86 3.66 7.51 -16.90
C ARG A 86 4.16 6.11 -17.27
N TYR A 87 4.49 5.29 -16.28
CA TYR A 87 5.08 3.96 -16.50
C TYR A 87 4.03 2.86 -16.70
N ARG A 88 2.84 3.02 -16.10
CA ARG A 88 1.70 2.07 -16.18
C ARG A 88 2.11 0.59 -15.99
N PRO A 89 2.78 0.25 -14.89
CA PRO A 89 3.11 -1.15 -14.62
C PRO A 89 1.81 -1.99 -14.49
N PRO A 90 1.59 -3.00 -15.36
CA PRO A 90 0.31 -3.73 -15.40
C PRO A 90 0.10 -4.66 -14.20
N ASN A 91 1.13 -4.85 -13.40
CA ASN A 91 1.19 -5.73 -12.24
C ASN A 91 1.21 -4.98 -10.91
N LEU A 92 0.97 -3.66 -10.89
CA LEU A 92 1.03 -2.84 -9.68
C LEU A 92 -0.36 -2.41 -9.20
N THR A 93 -0.63 -2.66 -7.93
CA THR A 93 -1.73 -2.07 -7.17
C THR A 93 -1.18 -1.09 -6.12
N HIS A 94 -1.55 0.18 -6.18
CA HIS A 94 -1.27 1.17 -5.14
C HIS A 94 -2.54 1.41 -4.32
N TRP A 95 -2.55 0.88 -3.11
CA TRP A 95 -3.69 0.94 -2.21
C TRP A 95 -3.43 1.93 -1.08
N ILE A 96 -4.20 3.01 -1.06
CA ILE A 96 -4.11 4.12 -0.13
C ILE A 96 -5.21 3.97 0.92
N PHE A 97 -4.82 3.85 2.19
CA PHE A 97 -5.75 3.95 3.31
C PHE A 97 -5.85 5.42 3.74
N ASP A 98 -7.03 5.99 3.57
CA ASP A 98 -7.33 7.38 3.88
C ASP A 98 -8.14 7.45 5.17
N ASN A 99 -7.45 7.75 6.26
CA ASN A 99 -8.01 7.98 7.58
C ASN A 99 -8.03 9.47 7.98
N GLU A 100 -7.63 10.34 7.05
CA GLU A 100 -7.56 11.78 7.23
C GLU A 100 -6.64 12.24 8.38
N SER A 101 -5.71 11.37 8.84
CA SER A 101 -4.96 11.61 10.09
C SER A 101 -3.56 10.99 10.13
N LEU A 102 -2.58 11.80 10.52
CA LEU A 102 -1.21 11.40 10.83
C LEU A 102 -1.12 10.73 12.22
N LEU A 103 -1.74 9.57 12.38
CA LEU A 103 -1.88 8.85 13.66
C LEU A 103 -0.55 8.64 14.41
N SER A 104 0.53 8.31 13.68
CA SER A 104 1.83 7.97 14.27
C SER A 104 2.56 9.15 14.93
N VAL A 105 2.14 10.40 14.67
CA VAL A 105 2.82 11.61 15.17
C VAL A 105 1.88 12.53 15.97
N GLY A 106 0.74 12.02 16.43
CA GLY A 106 -0.20 12.77 17.28
C GLY A 106 -1.57 13.03 16.68
N GLY A 107 -1.88 12.44 15.52
CA GLY A 107 -3.25 12.44 14.96
C GLY A 107 -3.67 13.73 14.28
N PHE A 108 -2.71 14.53 13.80
CA PHE A 108 -3.00 15.76 13.05
C PHE A 108 -3.77 15.46 11.77
N PRO A 109 -4.78 16.29 11.41
CA PRO A 109 -5.54 16.09 10.19
C PRO A 109 -4.65 16.23 8.95
N THR A 110 -4.84 15.36 7.97
CA THR A 110 -4.21 15.48 6.65
C THR A 110 -5.05 16.37 5.74
N ALA A 111 -4.53 16.67 4.55
CA ALA A 111 -5.25 17.48 3.56
C ALA A 111 -6.49 16.77 2.96
N THR A 112 -6.61 15.44 3.11
CA THR A 112 -7.81 14.72 2.66
C THR A 112 -9.01 15.02 3.55
N GLY A 113 -8.80 15.23 4.86
CA GLY A 113 -9.83 15.69 5.79
C GLY A 113 -10.33 17.12 5.57
N THR A 114 -9.68 17.87 4.66
CA THR A 114 -10.09 19.23 4.27
C THR A 114 -10.48 19.34 2.79
N GLY A 115 -10.67 18.20 2.11
CA GLY A 115 -11.25 18.14 0.76
C GLY A 115 -10.30 17.72 -0.36
N THR A 116 -9.08 17.29 -0.06
CA THR A 116 -8.19 16.71 -1.10
C THR A 116 -8.70 15.34 -1.52
N ASP A 117 -9.02 15.18 -2.81
CA ASP A 117 -9.49 13.93 -3.41
C ASP A 117 -8.33 13.16 -4.06
N LEU A 118 -7.75 12.19 -3.33
CA LEU A 118 -6.64 11.37 -3.85
C LEU A 118 -7.07 10.46 -5.01
N ALA A 119 -8.31 9.99 -5.03
CA ALA A 119 -8.81 9.14 -6.12
C ALA A 119 -8.94 9.95 -7.41
N GLY A 120 -9.57 11.13 -7.32
CA GLY A 120 -9.66 12.07 -8.44
C GLY A 120 -8.29 12.52 -8.93
N ILE A 121 -7.34 12.79 -8.04
CA ILE A 121 -5.96 13.12 -8.43
C ILE A 121 -5.30 11.95 -9.16
N ALA A 122 -5.43 10.71 -8.68
CA ALA A 122 -4.86 9.53 -9.34
C ALA A 122 -5.47 9.32 -10.73
N GLU A 123 -6.79 9.49 -10.88
CA GLU A 123 -7.49 9.39 -12.15
C GLU A 123 -6.99 10.46 -13.13
N LYS A 124 -6.91 11.72 -12.71
CA LYS A 124 -6.45 12.83 -13.57
C LYS A 124 -4.94 12.83 -13.80
N ALA A 125 -4.16 12.16 -12.95
CA ALA A 125 -2.76 11.87 -13.21
C ALA A 125 -2.59 10.83 -14.33
N GLY A 126 -3.62 10.01 -14.58
CA GLY A 126 -3.66 9.04 -15.67
C GLY A 126 -3.52 7.58 -15.23
N ALA A 127 -3.85 7.24 -13.98
CA ALA A 127 -4.00 5.85 -13.56
C ALA A 127 -5.14 5.18 -14.35
N GLU A 128 -4.93 3.92 -14.76
CA GLU A 128 -5.85 3.22 -15.67
C GLU A 128 -7.11 2.77 -14.95
N HIS A 129 -6.96 2.35 -13.70
CA HIS A 129 -8.05 1.88 -12.86
C HIS A 129 -7.97 2.56 -11.50
N VAL A 130 -9.04 3.27 -11.14
CA VAL A 130 -9.16 3.91 -9.83
C VAL A 130 -10.46 3.44 -9.19
N ALA A 131 -10.35 2.95 -7.96
CA ALA A 131 -11.49 2.54 -7.15
C ALA A 131 -11.51 3.29 -5.82
N VAL A 132 -12.70 3.65 -5.36
CA VAL A 132 -12.93 4.15 -4.00
C VAL A 132 -13.72 3.10 -3.26
N ALA A 133 -13.31 2.80 -2.02
CA ALA A 133 -13.98 1.83 -1.16
C ALA A 133 -14.22 2.39 0.24
N ASP A 134 -15.46 2.34 0.71
CA ASP A 134 -15.89 2.82 2.03
C ASP A 134 -16.45 1.70 2.93
N THR A 135 -16.53 0.48 2.38
CA THR A 135 -16.94 -0.75 3.07
C THR A 135 -15.89 -1.84 2.88
N ILE A 136 -15.86 -2.82 3.79
CA ILE A 136 -14.90 -3.94 3.73
C ILE A 136 -15.14 -4.76 2.45
N GLU A 137 -16.40 -4.94 2.08
CA GLU A 137 -16.82 -5.68 0.90
C GLU A 137 -16.36 -4.98 -0.38
N ALA A 138 -16.55 -3.65 -0.48
CA ALA A 138 -16.05 -2.87 -1.62
C ALA A 138 -14.53 -2.88 -1.70
N ALA A 139 -13.85 -2.84 -0.55
CA ALA A 139 -12.40 -2.88 -0.45
C ALA A 139 -11.84 -4.23 -0.90
N GLU A 140 -12.44 -5.33 -0.45
CA GLU A 140 -12.07 -6.69 -0.88
C GLU A 140 -12.33 -6.88 -2.38
N GLN A 141 -13.49 -6.43 -2.87
CA GLN A 141 -13.83 -6.53 -4.29
C GLN A 141 -12.86 -5.74 -5.16
N ALA A 142 -12.58 -4.47 -4.82
CA ALA A 142 -11.64 -3.64 -5.56
C ALA A 142 -10.24 -4.27 -5.60
N PHE A 143 -9.79 -4.87 -4.50
CA PHE A 143 -8.50 -5.54 -4.43
C PHE A 143 -8.47 -6.85 -5.23
N ALA A 144 -9.55 -7.63 -5.22
CA ALA A 144 -9.68 -8.83 -6.03
C ALA A 144 -9.62 -8.48 -7.53
N GLU A 145 -10.39 -7.49 -7.97
CA GLU A 145 -10.38 -7.02 -9.36
C GLU A 145 -9.00 -6.48 -9.78
N ALA A 146 -8.33 -5.71 -8.91
CA ALA A 146 -6.98 -5.20 -9.15
C ALA A 146 -5.94 -6.34 -9.25
N SER A 147 -6.09 -7.39 -8.44
CA SER A 147 -5.19 -8.55 -8.45
C SER A 147 -5.34 -9.38 -9.72
N GLU A 148 -6.55 -9.50 -10.26
CA GLU A 148 -6.85 -10.31 -11.45
C GLU A 148 -6.57 -9.58 -12.76
N ARG A 149 -6.72 -8.24 -12.80
CA ARG A 149 -6.52 -7.47 -14.03
C ARG A 149 -5.05 -7.21 -14.35
N GLU A 150 -4.78 -6.91 -15.61
CA GLU A 150 -3.54 -6.26 -16.06
C GLU A 150 -3.81 -4.77 -16.24
N GLY A 151 -3.06 -3.93 -15.52
CA GLY A 151 -3.17 -2.48 -15.56
C GLY A 151 -2.85 -1.85 -14.21
N LEU A 152 -2.29 -0.64 -14.22
CA LEU A 152 -2.03 0.11 -13.00
C LEU A 152 -3.35 0.38 -12.27
N SER A 153 -3.46 -0.14 -11.05
CA SER A 153 -4.64 0.02 -10.21
C SER A 153 -4.33 0.90 -9.00
N VAL A 154 -5.17 1.88 -8.73
CA VAL A 154 -5.14 2.69 -7.51
C VAL A 154 -6.44 2.48 -6.74
N ILE A 155 -6.33 2.10 -5.48
CA ILE A 155 -7.48 1.92 -4.60
C ILE A 155 -7.37 2.95 -3.48
N VAL A 156 -8.41 3.73 -3.25
CA VAL A 156 -8.49 4.65 -2.11
C VAL A 156 -9.57 4.16 -1.17
N SER A 157 -9.17 3.67 0.00
CA SER A 157 -10.08 3.15 1.02
C SER A 157 -10.27 4.15 2.15
N LYS A 158 -11.49 4.63 2.34
CA LYS A 158 -11.85 5.45 3.51
C LYS A 158 -11.93 4.56 4.74
N VAL A 159 -11.12 4.88 5.76
CA VAL A 159 -11.04 4.11 7.00
C VAL A 159 -11.12 5.03 8.20
N GLU A 160 -11.47 4.49 9.35
CA GLU A 160 -11.49 5.27 10.59
C GLU A 160 -10.08 5.63 11.06
N ALA A 161 -9.94 6.78 11.73
CA ALA A 161 -8.71 7.23 12.37
C ALA A 161 -8.40 6.46 13.66
N VAL A 162 -8.35 5.13 13.53
CA VAL A 162 -8.02 4.18 14.60
C VAL A 162 -6.72 3.48 14.19
N GLY A 163 -5.78 3.39 15.13
CA GLY A 163 -4.51 2.72 14.94
C GLY A 163 -4.35 1.55 15.92
N PRO A 164 -3.23 0.80 15.81
CA PRO A 164 -2.93 -0.27 16.75
C PRO A 164 -2.64 0.27 18.15
N SER A 165 -2.75 -0.59 19.17
CA SER A 165 -2.44 -0.24 20.56
C SER A 165 -0.95 0.03 20.81
N SER A 166 -0.08 -0.49 19.94
CA SER A 166 1.36 -0.27 19.93
C SER A 166 1.83 -0.13 18.49
N PHE A 167 2.81 0.74 18.25
CA PHE A 167 3.47 0.89 16.94
C PHE A 167 4.76 0.05 16.82
N ALA A 168 5.03 -0.81 17.80
CA ALA A 168 6.21 -1.66 17.78
C ALA A 168 6.03 -2.88 16.88
N MET A 169 7.10 -3.28 16.19
CA MET A 169 7.22 -4.57 15.51
C MET A 169 8.49 -5.26 16.02
N ASP A 170 8.40 -6.57 16.26
CA ASP A 170 9.53 -7.36 16.79
C ASP A 170 10.53 -7.79 15.69
N ILE A 171 10.31 -7.39 14.44
CA ILE A 171 11.25 -7.59 13.34
C ILE A 171 12.15 -6.38 13.17
N SER A 172 13.47 -6.60 13.20
CA SER A 172 14.41 -5.53 12.87
C SER A 172 14.37 -5.19 11.37
N LEU A 173 14.60 -3.92 11.05
CA LEU A 173 14.68 -3.45 9.66
C LEU A 173 15.69 -4.21 8.81
N LEU A 174 16.84 -4.55 9.41
CA LEU A 174 17.89 -5.27 8.72
C LEU A 174 17.45 -6.69 8.39
N GLU A 175 16.77 -7.37 9.31
CA GLU A 175 16.24 -8.70 9.08
C GLU A 175 15.12 -8.69 8.04
N ASN A 176 14.18 -7.74 8.13
CA ASN A 176 13.13 -7.59 7.12
C ASN A 176 13.71 -7.40 5.71
N ARG A 177 14.73 -6.53 5.58
CA ARG A 177 15.44 -6.33 4.31
C ARG A 177 16.05 -7.61 3.77
N PHE A 178 16.70 -8.42 4.60
CA PHE A 178 17.33 -9.67 4.15
C PHE A 178 16.31 -10.76 3.81
N GLN A 179 15.23 -10.90 4.59
CA GLN A 179 14.15 -11.83 4.25
C GLN A 179 13.49 -11.47 2.93
N PHE A 180 13.16 -10.18 2.75
CA PHE A 180 12.58 -9.69 1.51
C PHE A 180 13.49 -9.88 0.30
N ALA A 181 14.77 -9.52 0.41
CA ALA A 181 15.74 -9.73 -0.66
C ALA A 181 15.88 -11.21 -1.06
N ARG A 182 15.95 -12.12 -0.08
CA ARG A 182 15.99 -13.58 -0.34
C ARG A 182 14.71 -14.06 -1.02
N HIS A 183 13.54 -13.57 -0.59
CA HIS A 183 12.27 -13.88 -1.23
C HIS A 183 12.28 -13.48 -2.70
N LEU A 184 12.66 -12.23 -3.03
CA LEU A 184 12.73 -11.74 -4.41
C LEU A 184 13.72 -12.53 -5.27
N GLN A 185 14.88 -12.90 -4.73
CA GLN A 185 15.85 -13.75 -5.43
C GLN A 185 15.27 -15.14 -5.75
N GLY A 186 14.43 -15.68 -4.86
CA GLY A 186 13.71 -16.93 -5.08
C GLY A 186 12.67 -16.87 -6.20
N LEU A 187 12.13 -15.69 -6.51
CA LEU A 187 11.22 -15.46 -7.64
C LEU A 187 11.99 -15.39 -8.97
N ALA A 188 13.14 -14.69 -8.98
CA ALA A 188 13.96 -14.53 -10.19
C ALA A 188 14.56 -15.85 -10.72
N GLY A 189 14.61 -16.90 -9.88
CA GLY A 189 15.05 -18.24 -10.26
C GLY A 189 13.96 -19.14 -10.85
N ARG A 190 12.72 -18.65 -11.02
CA ARG A 190 11.56 -19.36 -11.58
C ARG A 190 11.20 -18.85 -12.98
#